data_AF-A0A1D3DV87-F1
#
_entry.id   AF-A0A1D3DV87-F1
#
_cell.length_a   1.000
_cell.length_b   1.000
_cell.length_c   1.000
_cell.angle_alpha   90.00
_cell.angle_beta   90.00
_cell.angle_gamma   90.00
#
_symmetry.space_group_name_H-M   'P 1'
#
loop_
_entity.id
_entity.type
_entity.pdbx_description
1 polymer ?
#
loop_
_entity_poly.entity_id
_entity_poly.type
_entity_poly.pdbx_seq_one_letter_code
_entity_poly.pdbx_strand_id
1 'polypeptide(L)'
;MKSIGALRAPVTAVLFDGEPSAAELEGIEQELPLILAEVDLLDAQIMTLDRPVTELDARRIRRARHRVLAARRDLTNRAATVQAGGAA
;
A
#
# COMPACT_ATOMS: atom_id res chain seq x y z
N MET A 1 37.13 12.98 -33.62
CA MET A 1 35.91 12.16 -33.47
C MET A 1 34.84 13.07 -32.87
N LYS A 2 33.66 13.20 -33.49
CA LYS A 2 32.59 14.09 -32.98
C LYS A 2 31.66 13.28 -32.08
N SER A 3 31.54 13.68 -30.81
CA SER A 3 30.65 13.05 -29.82
C SER A 3 29.20 13.47 -30.06
N ILE A 4 28.30 12.49 -30.17
CA ILE A 4 26.84 12.72 -30.16
C ILE A 4 26.42 12.87 -28.69
N GLY A 5 26.09 14.10 -28.28
CA GLY A 5 25.47 14.38 -26.99
C GLY A 5 23.95 14.27 -27.08
N ALA A 6 23.28 13.81 -26.02
CA ALA A 6 21.83 13.76 -25.97
C ALA A 6 21.24 15.18 -25.97
N LEU A 7 20.44 15.50 -26.99
CA LEU A 7 19.81 16.82 -27.15
C LEU A 7 18.61 17.04 -26.21
N ARG A 8 18.13 15.98 -25.54
CA ARG A 8 16.88 15.99 -24.77
C ARG A 8 17.12 15.45 -23.36
N ALA A 9 16.58 16.17 -22.38
CA ALA A 9 16.63 15.78 -20.98
C ALA A 9 15.98 14.39 -20.78
N PRO A 10 16.54 13.54 -19.89
CA PRO A 10 15.91 12.27 -19.55
C PRO A 10 14.51 12.54 -18.99
N VAL A 11 13.51 11.88 -19.58
CA VAL A 11 12.10 11.98 -19.15
C VAL A 11 11.87 11.20 -17.85
N THR A 12 12.75 10.24 -17.58
CA THR A 12 12.85 9.56 -16.29
C THR A 12 13.62 10.48 -15.36
N ALA A 13 13.02 10.83 -14.22
CA ALA A 13 13.77 11.43 -13.12
C ALA A 13 15.01 10.57 -12.85
N VAL A 14 16.15 11.20 -12.57
CA VAL A 14 17.31 10.48 -12.04
C VAL A 14 16.80 9.73 -10.81
N LEU A 15 16.69 8.41 -10.95
CA LEU A 15 16.25 7.54 -9.87
C LEU A 15 17.23 7.76 -8.74
N PHE A 16 16.71 8.09 -7.57
CA PHE A 16 17.48 8.08 -6.34
C PHE A 16 18.29 6.77 -6.31
N ASP A 17 19.61 6.89 -6.32
CA ASP A 17 20.56 5.78 -6.38
C ASP A 17 20.96 5.28 -4.98
N GLY A 18 20.38 5.87 -3.94
CA GLY A 18 20.51 5.44 -2.56
C GLY A 18 19.49 4.36 -2.17
N GLU A 19 19.83 3.62 -1.12
CA GLU A 19 18.87 2.74 -0.44
C GLU A 19 17.84 3.58 0.33
N PRO A 20 16.60 3.07 0.52
CA PRO A 20 15.61 3.71 1.38
C PRO A 20 16.17 3.93 2.79
N SER A 21 15.84 5.07 3.39
CA SER A 21 16.15 5.35 4.78
C SER A 21 15.38 4.41 5.73
N ALA A 22 15.88 4.23 6.95
CA ALA A 22 15.21 3.42 7.97
C ALA A 22 13.78 3.92 8.26
N ALA A 23 13.54 5.24 8.23
CA ALA A 23 12.21 5.83 8.44
C ALA A 23 11.25 5.52 7.28
N GLU A 24 11.74 5.49 6.04
CA GLU A 24 10.94 5.09 4.88
C GLU A 24 10.59 3.59 4.94
N LEU A 25 11.55 2.74 5.32
CA LEU A 25 11.29 1.32 5.54
C LEU A 25 10.26 1.09 6.66
N GLU A 26 10.38 1.84 7.77
CA GLU A 26 9.41 1.78 8.85
C GLU A 26 8.02 2.25 8.40
N GLY A 27 7.93 3.27 7.55
CA GLY A 27 6.68 3.70 6.92
C GLY A 27 6.00 2.57 6.15
N ILE A 28 6.76 1.79 5.37
CA ILE A 28 6.25 0.62 4.64
C ILE A 28 5.70 -0.44 5.61
N GLU A 29 6.45 -0.75 6.67
CA GLU A 29 6.00 -1.72 7.70
C GLU A 29 4.73 -1.26 8.40
N GLN A 30 4.55 0.05 8.59
CA GLN A 30 3.32 0.60 9.16
C GLN A 30 2.12 0.43 8.23
N GLU A 31 2.31 0.55 6.92
CA GLU A 31 1.26 0.43 5.89
C GLU A 31 0.94 -1.02 5.51
N LEU A 32 1.91 -1.94 5.66
CA LEU A 32 1.81 -3.34 5.25
C LEU A 32 0.55 -4.07 5.74
N PRO A 33 0.06 -3.90 7.00
CA PRO A 33 -1.18 -4.52 7.45
C PRO A 33 -2.42 -4.10 6.66
N LEU A 34 -2.50 -2.84 6.21
CA LEU A 34 -3.61 -2.37 5.38
C LEU A 34 -3.52 -3.01 3.98
N ILE A 35 -2.33 -3.02 3.39
CA ILE A 35 -2.10 -3.62 2.07
C ILE A 35 -2.51 -5.09 2.06
N LEU A 36 -2.09 -5.87 3.08
CA LEU A 36 -2.48 -7.27 3.19
C LEU A 36 -4.00 -7.46 3.37
N ALA A 37 -4.67 -6.59 4.12
CA ALA A 37 -6.12 -6.65 4.25
C ALA A 37 -6.84 -6.34 2.92
N GLU A 38 -6.30 -5.44 2.10
CA GLU A 38 -6.83 -5.12 0.77
C GLU A 38 -6.62 -6.29 -0.22
N VAL A 39 -5.46 -6.95 -0.15
CA VAL A 39 -5.19 -8.19 -0.90
C VAL A 39 -6.17 -9.30 -0.51
N ASP A 40 -6.39 -9.52 0.80
CA ASP A 40 -7.37 -10.49 1.31
C ASP A 40 -8.79 -10.23 0.76
N LEU A 41 -9.18 -8.95 0.63
CA LEU A 41 -10.46 -8.56 0.06
C LEU A 41 -10.50 -8.85 -1.45
N LEU A 42 -9.43 -8.50 -2.17
CA LEU A 42 -9.31 -8.76 -3.59
C LEU A 42 -9.39 -10.26 -3.88
N ASP A 43 -8.66 -11.09 -3.13
CA ASP A 43 -8.70 -12.54 -3.23
C ASP A 43 -10.13 -13.08 -3.00
N ALA A 44 -10.81 -12.58 -1.97
CA ALA A 44 -12.19 -12.97 -1.70
C ALA A 44 -13.15 -12.58 -2.84
N GLN A 45 -12.90 -11.48 -3.55
CA GLN A 45 -13.68 -11.07 -4.72
C GLN A 45 -13.34 -11.93 -5.94
N ILE A 46 -12.06 -12.17 -6.21
CA ILE A 46 -11.58 -12.99 -7.34
C ILE A 46 -12.13 -14.41 -7.24
N MET A 47 -12.13 -15.01 -6.05
CA MET A 47 -12.69 -16.35 -5.82
C MET A 47 -14.17 -16.50 -6.21
N THR A 48 -14.90 -15.40 -6.36
CA THR A 48 -16.32 -15.40 -6.74
C THR A 48 -16.57 -15.15 -8.22
N LEU A 49 -15.54 -14.82 -9.00
CA LEU A 49 -15.72 -14.51 -10.42
C LEU A 49 -15.98 -15.76 -11.26
N ASP A 50 -15.44 -16.92 -10.87
CA ASP A 50 -15.52 -18.15 -11.66
C ASP A 50 -16.74 -19.03 -11.33
N ARG A 51 -17.63 -18.59 -10.42
CA ARG A 51 -18.76 -19.40 -9.95
C ARG A 51 -19.95 -18.57 -9.48
N PRO A 52 -21.17 -19.14 -9.44
CA PRO A 52 -22.29 -18.48 -8.78
C PRO A 52 -21.98 -18.19 -7.31
N VAL A 53 -22.25 -16.94 -6.89
CA VAL A 53 -21.95 -16.46 -5.55
C VAL A 53 -22.82 -17.18 -4.51
N THR A 54 -22.17 -17.76 -3.50
CA THR A 54 -22.87 -18.38 -2.36
C THR A 54 -23.03 -17.40 -1.20
N GLU A 55 -23.91 -17.71 -0.24
CA GLU A 55 -24.01 -16.91 0.98
C GLU A 55 -22.70 -16.88 1.79
N LEU A 56 -21.94 -17.98 1.76
CA LEU A 56 -20.64 -18.07 2.41
C LEU A 56 -19.66 -17.08 1.79
N ASP A 57 -19.67 -16.95 0.47
CA ASP A 57 -18.83 -16.01 -0.27
C ASP A 57 -19.19 -14.56 0.11
N ALA A 58 -20.49 -14.24 0.17
CA ALA A 58 -20.95 -12.93 0.63
C ALA A 58 -20.49 -12.62 2.07
N ARG A 59 -20.52 -13.61 2.98
CA ARG A 59 -19.98 -13.47 4.35
C ARG A 59 -18.47 -13.27 4.36
N ARG A 60 -17.71 -13.98 3.52
CA ARG A 60 -16.26 -13.83 3.38
C ARG A 60 -15.89 -12.42 2.94
N ILE A 61 -16.53 -11.92 1.87
CA ILE A 61 -16.31 -10.56 1.37
C ILE A 61 -16.63 -9.51 2.43
N ARG A 62 -17.75 -9.66 3.17
CA ARG A 62 -18.07 -8.74 4.27
C ARG A 62 -16.99 -8.73 5.34
N ARG A 63 -16.51 -9.90 5.79
CA ARG A 63 -15.43 -9.98 6.79
C ARG A 63 -14.15 -9.33 6.29
N ALA A 64 -13.76 -9.57 5.03
CA ALA A 64 -12.57 -8.97 4.45
C ALA A 64 -12.70 -7.43 4.39
N ARG A 65 -13.86 -6.90 3.98
CA ARG A 65 -14.14 -5.45 4.03
C ARG A 65 -14.01 -4.87 5.44
N HIS A 66 -14.54 -5.57 6.46
CA HIS A 66 -14.39 -5.12 7.85
C HIS A 66 -12.93 -5.10 8.31
N ARG A 67 -12.09 -6.05 7.87
CA ARG A 67 -10.65 -6.05 8.16
C ARG A 67 -9.95 -4.85 7.53
N VAL A 68 -10.24 -4.53 6.27
CA VAL A 68 -9.70 -3.34 5.59
C VAL A 68 -10.05 -2.06 6.37
N LEU A 69 -11.31 -1.91 6.77
CA LEU A 69 -11.74 -0.74 7.55
C LEU A 69 -11.02 -0.65 8.91
N ALA A 70 -10.83 -1.78 9.60
CA ALA A 70 -10.10 -1.83 10.85
C ALA A 70 -8.62 -1.45 10.66
N ALA A 71 -7.93 -2.04 9.68
CA ALA A 71 -6.55 -1.74 9.38
C ALA A 71 -6.34 -0.26 8.99
N ARG A 72 -7.27 0.30 8.21
CA ARG A 72 -7.23 1.71 7.81
C ARG A 72 -7.42 2.64 9.00
N ARG A 73 -8.35 2.32 9.91
CA ARG A 73 -8.52 3.05 11.16
C ARG A 73 -7.25 3.01 11.99
N ASP A 74 -6.64 1.84 12.14
CA ASP A 74 -5.46 1.66 12.97
C ASP A 74 -4.23 2.41 12.40
N LEU A 75 -4.05 2.40 11.06
CA LEU A 75 -3.03 3.18 10.37
C LEU A 75 -3.22 4.69 10.58
N THR A 76 -4.44 5.20 10.37
CA THR A 76 -4.75 6.63 10.58
C THR A 76 -4.51 7.05 12.04
N ASN A 77 -4.91 6.23 13.00
CA ASN A 77 -4.69 6.50 14.42
C ASN A 77 -3.20 6.53 14.76
N ARG A 78 -2.40 5.61 14.21
CA ARG A 78 -0.95 5.58 14.41
C ARG A 78 -0.27 6.83 13.83
N ALA A 79 -0.63 7.22 12.61
CA ALA A 79 -0.11 8.44 11.99
C ALA A 79 -0.42 9.70 12.83
N ALA A 80 -1.62 9.79 13.39
CA ALA A 80 -1.99 10.88 14.30
C ALA A 80 -1.16 10.88 15.59
N THR A 81 -0.85 9.72 16.16
CA THR A 81 0.00 9.64 17.37
C THR A 81 1.45 10.05 17.11
N VAL A 82 2.02 9.75 15.94
CA VAL A 82 3.39 10.16 15.58
C VAL A 82 3.50 11.68 15.42
N GLN A 83 2.46 12.35 14.92
CA GLN A 83 2.45 13.82 14.79
C GLN A 83 2.39 14.55 16.14
N ALA A 84 1.79 13.96 17.17
CA ALA A 84 1.67 14.58 18.50
C ALA A 84 2.98 14.60 19.31
N GLY A 85 3.99 13.79 18.94
CA GLY A 85 5.28 13.70 19.63
C GLY A 85 6.37 14.65 19.13
N GLY A 86 6.12 15.42 18.08
CA GLY A 86 7.11 16.25 17.38
C GLY A 86 7.22 17.71 17.81
N ALA A 87 6.62 18.11 18.93
CA ALA A 87 6.70 19.47 19.45
C ALA A 87 7.10 19.47 20.94
N ALA A 88 8.40 19.48 21.19
CA ALA A 88 9.02 19.88 22.46
C ALA A 88 10.43 20.42 22.20
#